data_AF-A0A3D4ULW3-F1
#
_entry.id   AF-A0A3D4ULW3-F1
#
_cell.length_a   1.000
_cell.length_b   1.000
_cell.length_c   1.000
_cell.angle_alpha   90.00
_cell.angle_beta   90.00
_cell.angle_gamma   90.00
#
_symmetry.space_group_name_H-M   'P 1'
#
loop_
_entity.id
_entity.type
_entity.pdbx_description
1 polymer ?
#
loop_
_entity_poly.entity_id
_entity_poly.type
_entity_poly.pdbx_seq_one_letter_code
_entity_poly.pdbx_strand_id
1 'polypeptide(L)'
;MSTHKARRHGSIYVLTLFTVAAVGSMILIGVAVRTGDSAQASIVEQMNNNSAGILNATEYAIGKINADDEWNETAQKGVVFSEFTLAGQDYTSKVLDADTLAAVDQSTDRYEVTVTSSTGIASESVKFVYSRIKVDYFDFLDDYDLQAYWPLNETDNPSTAFDLKGGEDGKFLDPSVAAADMNDEGGYVPVFNNAADHIEVPWDGIFKQSEASMSLWVKSTGSNALKSYGLLGLLYRDRSGYAPTLSLSVLNNSLLTYIRDDGAYNINNFIFTSGGSFTVNEWHNVIITWHHSDGFKIFLDGALLNSNKYNTHGISTSSYSGGEQPLLIGAGYEIGLLSTAQVGFEGSIAHVAMFDKALTASQAKEIADFKPDAYTDEFEEDTWVRVFE
;
A
#
# COMPACT_ATOMS: atom_id res chain seq x y z
N MET A 1 4.48 5.28 -21.52
CA MET A 1 5.42 6.27 -20.94
C MET A 1 4.63 7.43 -20.36
N SER A 2 4.00 7.19 -19.21
CA SER A 2 3.44 8.21 -18.33
C SER A 2 4.48 8.42 -17.24
N THR A 3 5.13 9.56 -17.21
CA THR A 3 6.05 9.92 -16.13
C THR A 3 5.21 10.33 -14.93
N HIS A 4 5.00 9.44 -13.96
CA HIS A 4 4.50 9.82 -12.64
C HIS A 4 5.57 10.64 -11.94
N LYS A 5 5.45 11.95 -12.12
CA LYS A 5 6.25 12.97 -11.46
C LYS A 5 5.78 13.01 -10.01
N ALA A 6 6.65 12.66 -9.06
CA ALA A 6 6.45 12.99 -7.66
C ALA A 6 6.27 14.52 -7.54
N ARG A 7 5.02 14.96 -7.43
CA ARG A 7 4.65 16.37 -7.43
C ARG A 7 4.89 16.94 -6.03
N ARG A 8 6.13 17.39 -5.78
CA ARG A 8 6.43 18.40 -4.75
C ARG A 8 5.80 19.72 -5.18
N HIS A 9 4.53 19.94 -4.88
CA HIS A 9 3.85 21.19 -5.23
C HIS A 9 3.36 22.03 -4.04
N GLY A 10 3.52 21.58 -2.80
CA GLY A 10 3.05 22.31 -1.61
C GLY A 10 3.56 23.76 -1.49
N SER A 11 4.75 24.11 -2.01
CA SER A 11 5.33 25.45 -1.83
C SER A 11 4.99 26.46 -2.92
N ILE A 12 4.52 26.03 -4.11
CA ILE A 12 4.23 26.95 -5.22
C ILE A 12 2.77 27.42 -5.17
N TYR A 13 1.87 26.60 -4.63
CA TYR A 13 0.45 26.94 -4.49
C TYR A 13 0.19 28.09 -3.51
N VAL A 14 0.87 28.10 -2.37
CA VAL A 14 0.79 29.20 -1.38
C VAL A 14 1.16 30.54 -2.01
N LEU A 15 2.20 30.58 -2.84
CA LEU A 15 2.70 31.83 -3.45
C LEU A 15 1.72 32.44 -4.47
N THR A 16 1.00 31.61 -5.22
CA THR A 16 0.06 32.08 -6.25
C THR A 16 -1.23 32.61 -5.60
N LEU A 17 -1.68 31.99 -4.51
CA LEU A 17 -2.80 32.43 -3.66
C LEU A 17 -2.57 33.80 -3.02
N PHE A 18 -1.35 34.10 -2.55
CA PHE A 18 -0.98 35.43 -2.03
C PHE A 18 -1.24 36.54 -3.05
N THR A 19 -1.07 36.25 -4.35
CA THR A 19 -1.19 37.27 -5.40
C THR A 19 -2.66 37.59 -5.70
N VAL A 20 -3.55 36.59 -5.69
CA VAL A 20 -4.98 36.80 -5.99
C VAL A 20 -5.71 37.40 -4.78
N ALA A 21 -5.41 36.95 -3.56
CA ALA A 21 -5.98 37.52 -2.33
C ALA A 21 -5.56 38.98 -2.14
N ALA A 22 -4.28 39.33 -2.40
CA ALA A 22 -3.82 40.71 -2.33
C ALA A 22 -4.53 41.64 -3.33
N VAL A 23 -4.81 41.16 -4.55
CA VAL A 23 -5.51 41.94 -5.59
C VAL A 23 -6.98 42.15 -5.24
N GLY A 24 -7.66 41.12 -4.72
CA GLY A 24 -9.06 41.23 -4.27
C GLY A 24 -9.24 42.24 -3.13
N SER A 25 -8.36 42.19 -2.12
CA SER A 25 -8.37 43.14 -1.01
C SER A 25 -8.07 44.58 -1.48
N MET A 26 -7.15 44.77 -2.43
CA MET A 26 -6.84 46.10 -2.98
C MET A 26 -8.01 46.75 -3.73
N ILE A 27 -8.84 45.97 -4.43
CA ILE A 27 -10.01 46.48 -5.15
C ILE A 27 -11.10 46.95 -4.18
N LEU A 28 -11.35 46.21 -3.11
CA LEU A 28 -12.31 46.59 -2.05
C LEU A 28 -11.87 47.86 -1.31
N ILE A 29 -10.58 48.01 -1.03
CA ILE A 29 -9.99 49.23 -0.42
C ILE A 29 -10.21 50.46 -1.32
N GLY A 30 -10.03 50.33 -2.64
CA GLY A 30 -10.21 51.43 -3.58
C GLY A 30 -11.65 51.95 -3.68
N VAL A 31 -12.64 51.08 -3.43
CA VAL A 31 -14.06 51.44 -3.46
C VAL A 31 -14.51 52.07 -2.15
N ALA A 32 -14.13 51.50 -1.00
CA ALA A 32 -14.55 51.99 0.33
C ALA A 32 -13.88 53.31 0.72
N VAL A 33 -12.61 53.54 0.36
CA VAL A 33 -11.93 54.84 0.62
C VAL A 33 -12.55 55.98 -0.20
N ARG A 34 -13.30 55.69 -1.27
CA ARG A 34 -14.00 56.69 -2.10
C ARG A 34 -15.39 57.05 -1.58
N THR A 35 -15.99 56.28 -0.69
CA THR A 35 -17.34 56.49 -0.16
C THR A 35 -17.26 56.70 1.36
N GLY A 36 -17.14 57.95 1.79
CA GLY A 36 -16.83 58.34 3.17
C GLY A 36 -17.85 58.01 4.28
N ASP A 37 -18.08 56.72 4.57
CA ASP A 37 -18.82 56.25 5.74
C ASP A 37 -17.89 55.46 6.69
N SER A 38 -17.66 56.00 7.89
CA SER A 38 -16.76 55.44 8.92
C SER A 38 -17.08 54.00 9.35
N ALA A 39 -18.34 53.58 9.27
CA ALA A 39 -18.77 52.21 9.56
C ALA A 39 -18.33 51.23 8.46
N GLN A 40 -18.38 51.62 7.19
CA GLN A 40 -17.94 50.77 6.08
C GLN A 40 -16.42 50.62 6.08
N ALA A 41 -15.67 51.68 6.37
CA ALA A 41 -14.22 51.61 6.52
C ALA A 41 -13.80 50.68 7.67
N SER A 42 -14.49 50.74 8.81
CA SER A 42 -14.28 49.82 9.95
C SER A 42 -14.55 48.36 9.57
N ILE A 43 -15.60 48.09 8.80
CA ILE A 43 -15.94 46.73 8.35
C ILE A 43 -14.85 46.21 7.41
N VAL A 44 -14.41 47.03 6.44
CA VAL A 44 -13.35 46.64 5.50
C VAL A 44 -12.01 46.39 6.19
N GLU A 45 -11.65 47.21 7.19
CA GLU A 45 -10.44 46.99 8.00
C GLU A 45 -10.52 45.71 8.82
N GLN A 46 -11.68 45.41 9.44
CA GLN A 46 -11.91 44.14 10.13
C GLN A 46 -11.82 42.96 9.16
N MET A 47 -12.45 43.03 7.98
CA MET A 47 -12.35 42.00 6.95
C MET A 47 -10.90 41.76 6.51
N ASN A 48 -10.09 42.80 6.34
CA ASN A 48 -8.71 42.65 5.89
C ASN A 48 -7.81 41.99 6.98
N ASN A 49 -8.02 42.33 8.25
CA ASN A 49 -7.31 41.68 9.35
C ASN A 49 -7.75 40.21 9.52
N ASN A 50 -9.06 39.94 9.39
CA ASN A 50 -9.60 38.59 9.39
C ASN A 50 -9.05 37.75 8.23
N SER A 51 -8.84 38.37 7.06
CA SER A 51 -8.30 37.73 5.85
C SER A 51 -6.93 37.08 6.06
N ALA A 52 -6.00 37.82 6.65
CA ALA A 52 -4.64 37.30 6.87
C ALA A 52 -4.64 36.26 7.99
N GLY A 53 -5.43 36.49 9.02
CA GLY A 53 -5.56 35.58 10.15
C GLY A 53 -6.18 34.24 9.79
N ILE A 54 -7.26 34.24 8.98
CA ILE A 54 -7.94 33.00 8.57
C ILE A 54 -7.03 32.12 7.74
N LEU A 55 -6.23 32.68 6.84
CA LEU A 55 -5.29 31.92 6.02
C LEU A 55 -4.22 31.24 6.87
N ASN A 56 -3.66 31.95 7.86
CA ASN A 56 -2.72 31.36 8.81
C ASN A 56 -3.38 30.26 9.66
N ALA A 57 -4.63 30.44 10.08
CA ALA A 57 -5.38 29.43 10.82
C ALA A 57 -5.69 28.20 9.94
N THR A 58 -5.94 28.40 8.64
CA THR A 58 -6.12 27.32 7.67
C THR A 58 -4.82 26.58 7.41
N GLU A 59 -3.69 27.27 7.25
CA GLU A 59 -2.37 26.63 7.16
C GLU A 59 -2.04 25.83 8.42
N TYR A 60 -2.40 26.36 9.60
CA TYR A 60 -2.29 25.62 10.85
C TYR A 60 -3.18 24.38 10.87
N ALA A 61 -4.41 24.46 10.35
CA ALA A 61 -5.29 23.30 10.20
C ALA A 61 -4.65 22.23 9.30
N ILE A 62 -4.13 22.63 8.13
CA ILE A 62 -3.43 21.73 7.20
C ILE A 62 -2.20 21.10 7.85
N GLY A 63 -1.40 21.89 8.56
CA GLY A 63 -0.23 21.40 9.28
C GLY A 63 -0.59 20.42 10.40
N LYS A 64 -1.76 20.58 11.03
CA LYS A 64 -2.28 19.64 12.03
C LYS A 64 -2.74 18.33 11.39
N ILE A 65 -3.49 18.40 10.30
CA ILE A 65 -3.97 17.23 9.55
C ILE A 65 -2.77 16.40 9.08
N ASN A 66 -1.80 17.02 8.41
CA ASN A 66 -0.63 16.32 7.86
C ASN A 66 0.33 15.75 8.91
N ALA A 67 0.23 16.18 10.17
CA ALA A 67 1.05 15.69 11.26
C ALA A 67 0.33 14.63 12.11
N ASP A 68 -0.92 14.28 11.75
CA ASP A 68 -1.76 13.34 12.48
C ASP A 68 -1.87 12.01 11.72
N ASP A 69 -1.05 11.05 12.13
CA ASP A 69 -1.06 9.69 11.55
C ASP A 69 -2.42 8.99 11.78
N GLU A 70 -3.19 9.42 12.79
CA GLU A 70 -4.50 8.90 13.17
C GLU A 70 -5.64 9.88 12.79
N TRP A 71 -5.46 10.67 11.72
CA TRP A 71 -6.40 11.72 11.32
C TRP A 71 -7.86 11.25 11.25
N ASN A 72 -8.14 10.06 10.70
CA ASN A 72 -9.51 9.54 10.61
C ASN A 72 -10.18 9.42 12.00
N GLU A 73 -9.43 9.07 13.05
CA GLU A 73 -9.94 9.03 14.43
C GLU A 73 -10.08 10.43 15.03
N THR A 74 -9.10 11.31 14.79
CA THR A 74 -9.18 12.70 15.26
C THR A 74 -10.33 13.47 14.62
N ALA A 75 -10.56 13.28 13.32
CA ALA A 75 -11.61 13.94 12.55
C ALA A 75 -13.02 13.61 13.04
N GLN A 76 -13.23 12.44 13.66
CA GLN A 76 -14.50 12.06 14.31
C GLN A 76 -14.89 12.99 15.47
N LYS A 77 -13.94 13.76 16.02
CA LYS A 77 -14.22 14.82 17.00
C LYS A 77 -14.92 16.02 16.36
N GLY A 78 -15.00 16.07 15.03
CA GLY A 78 -15.68 17.09 14.25
C GLY A 78 -14.91 18.41 14.13
N VAL A 79 -13.65 18.46 14.57
CA VAL A 79 -12.80 19.67 14.57
C VAL A 79 -11.33 19.30 14.35
N VAL A 80 -10.56 20.17 13.69
CA VAL A 80 -9.08 20.10 13.66
C VAL A 80 -8.49 20.69 14.94
N PHE A 81 -9.08 21.80 15.39
CA PHE A 81 -8.86 22.48 16.66
C PHE A 81 -10.16 23.14 17.12
N SER A 82 -10.41 23.13 18.43
CA SER A 82 -11.61 23.76 19.01
C SER A 82 -11.49 25.29 19.04
N GLU A 83 -10.33 25.79 19.46
CA GLU A 83 -10.01 27.21 19.53
C GLU A 83 -8.53 27.41 19.20
N PHE A 84 -8.23 28.41 18.38
CA PHE A 84 -6.88 28.84 18.05
C PHE A 84 -6.87 30.36 18.09
N THR A 85 -5.98 30.98 18.87
CA THR A 85 -5.87 32.43 18.94
C THR A 85 -4.62 32.90 18.22
N LEU A 86 -4.78 33.77 17.22
CA LEU A 86 -3.67 34.41 16.51
C LEU A 86 -3.91 35.92 16.44
N ALA A 87 -2.89 36.69 16.82
CA ALA A 87 -2.96 38.16 16.83
C ALA A 87 -4.16 38.76 17.60
N GLY A 88 -4.64 38.06 18.64
CA GLY A 88 -5.78 38.48 19.46
C GLY A 88 -7.16 38.20 18.85
N GLN A 89 -7.22 37.41 17.79
CA GLN A 89 -8.47 36.88 17.21
C GLN A 89 -8.56 35.38 17.43
N ASP A 90 -9.79 34.90 17.65
CA ASP A 90 -10.08 33.49 17.86
C ASP A 90 -10.63 32.86 16.57
N TYR A 91 -10.09 31.70 16.26
CA TYR A 91 -10.47 30.87 15.13
C TYR A 91 -11.01 29.54 15.65
N THR A 92 -12.02 29.03 14.96
CA THR A 92 -12.55 27.68 15.20
C THR A 92 -12.44 26.88 13.91
N SER A 93 -12.46 25.55 14.04
CA SER A 93 -12.54 24.67 12.88
C SER A 93 -13.72 23.72 13.02
N LYS A 94 -14.19 23.21 11.89
CA LYS A 94 -15.21 22.18 11.79
C LYS A 94 -14.80 21.20 10.70
N VAL A 95 -15.01 19.92 10.95
CA VAL A 95 -14.76 18.83 10.00
C VAL A 95 -16.06 18.08 9.81
N LEU A 96 -16.41 17.85 8.54
CA LEU A 96 -17.54 17.04 8.12
C LEU A 96 -17.08 16.05 7.06
N ASP A 97 -17.87 14.99 6.87
CA ASP A 97 -17.77 14.15 5.69
C ASP A 97 -18.13 14.99 4.45
N ALA A 98 -17.22 15.05 3.46
CA ALA A 98 -17.38 15.94 2.31
C ALA A 98 -18.53 15.53 1.38
N ASP A 99 -18.87 14.24 1.35
CA ASP A 99 -19.87 13.70 0.44
C ASP A 99 -21.29 13.79 1.00
N THR A 100 -21.42 13.60 2.32
CA THR A 100 -22.71 13.58 3.02
C THR A 100 -23.00 14.84 3.82
N LEU A 101 -21.96 15.65 4.11
CA LEU A 101 -21.98 16.79 5.03
C LEU A 101 -22.42 16.41 6.46
N ALA A 102 -22.31 15.13 6.81
CA ALA A 102 -22.60 14.60 8.13
C ALA A 102 -21.37 14.62 9.05
N ALA A 103 -21.56 14.19 10.30
CA ALA A 103 -20.44 13.93 11.20
C ALA A 103 -19.58 12.80 10.62
N VAL A 104 -18.26 12.98 10.70
CA VAL A 104 -17.26 12.01 10.26
C VAL A 104 -17.44 10.70 11.02
N ASP A 105 -17.30 9.58 10.31
CA ASP A 105 -17.22 8.25 10.89
C ASP A 105 -15.96 7.49 10.41
N GLN A 106 -15.85 6.20 10.74
CA GLN A 106 -14.68 5.38 10.40
C GLN A 106 -14.52 5.11 8.90
N SER A 107 -15.59 5.31 8.12
CA SER A 107 -15.59 5.10 6.66
C SER A 107 -15.31 6.35 5.85
N THR A 108 -15.32 7.54 6.48
CA THR A 108 -15.01 8.80 5.81
C THR A 108 -13.56 8.80 5.32
N ASP A 109 -13.37 9.07 4.03
CA ASP A 109 -12.08 9.25 3.36
C ASP A 109 -11.93 10.65 2.75
N ARG A 110 -13.03 11.42 2.66
CA ARG A 110 -13.07 12.80 2.20
C ARG A 110 -13.68 13.73 3.25
N TYR A 111 -12.93 14.76 3.59
CA TYR A 111 -13.17 15.66 4.71
C TYR A 111 -13.38 17.09 4.23
N GLU A 112 -14.56 17.64 4.49
CA GLU A 112 -14.79 19.08 4.36
C GLU A 112 -14.33 19.77 5.64
N VAL A 113 -13.28 20.56 5.55
CA VAL A 113 -12.75 21.35 6.66
C VAL A 113 -13.14 22.80 6.47
N THR A 114 -13.84 23.36 7.45
CA THR A 114 -14.16 24.78 7.52
C THR A 114 -13.42 25.42 8.67
N VAL A 115 -12.65 26.46 8.40
CA VAL A 115 -12.04 27.32 9.41
C VAL A 115 -12.80 28.63 9.44
N THR A 116 -13.19 29.08 10.63
CA THR A 116 -14.02 30.27 10.81
C THR A 116 -13.33 31.26 11.76
N SER A 117 -13.34 32.54 11.38
CA SER A 117 -13.03 33.68 12.24
C SER A 117 -14.29 34.46 12.51
N SER A 118 -14.48 34.87 13.76
CA SER A 118 -15.53 35.83 14.13
C SER A 118 -14.88 37.01 14.84
N THR A 119 -15.01 38.21 14.27
CA THR A 119 -14.53 39.44 14.91
C THR A 119 -15.59 40.53 14.82
N GLY A 120 -16.19 40.86 15.96
CA GLY A 120 -17.25 41.87 16.02
C GLY A 120 -18.51 41.43 15.26
N ILE A 121 -18.84 42.13 14.18
CA ILE A 121 -20.02 41.89 13.34
C ILE A 121 -19.72 41.15 12.03
N ALA A 122 -18.44 40.93 11.72
CA ALA A 122 -18.03 40.26 10.50
C ALA A 122 -17.54 38.84 10.83
N SER A 123 -18.05 37.86 10.08
CA SER A 123 -17.52 36.50 10.08
C SER A 123 -16.93 36.14 8.74
N GLU A 124 -15.84 35.41 8.80
CA GLU A 124 -15.14 34.93 7.61
C GLU A 124 -14.86 33.45 7.77
N SER A 125 -15.11 32.68 6.71
CA SER A 125 -14.72 31.27 6.69
C SER A 125 -13.98 30.90 5.41
N VAL A 126 -13.05 29.96 5.58
CA VAL A 126 -12.36 29.27 4.50
C VAL A 126 -12.72 27.79 4.60
N LYS A 127 -13.22 27.26 3.50
CA LYS A 127 -13.54 25.84 3.34
C LYS A 127 -12.55 25.21 2.36
N PHE A 128 -12.12 23.99 2.64
CA PHE A 128 -11.36 23.15 1.72
C PHE A 128 -11.72 21.68 1.93
N VAL A 129 -11.52 20.86 0.90
CA VAL A 129 -11.64 19.41 0.98
C VAL A 129 -10.26 18.78 1.04
N TYR A 130 -10.10 17.89 2.02
CA TYR A 130 -8.94 17.04 2.18
C TYR A 130 -9.39 15.58 2.02
N SER A 131 -8.63 14.80 1.28
CA SER A 131 -8.92 13.39 1.03
C SER A 131 -7.75 12.54 1.54
N ARG A 132 -8.06 11.53 2.33
CA ARG A 132 -7.11 10.51 2.78
C ARG A 132 -7.58 9.17 2.23
N ILE A 133 -7.11 8.87 1.01
CA ILE A 133 -7.61 7.75 0.21
C ILE A 133 -6.61 6.62 0.33
N LYS A 134 -7.10 5.40 0.60
CA LYS A 134 -6.24 4.21 0.57
C LYS A 134 -5.74 3.99 -0.85
N VAL A 135 -4.46 3.73 -1.02
CA VAL A 135 -3.92 3.47 -2.35
C VAL A 135 -4.59 2.24 -2.97
N ASP A 136 -4.93 2.33 -4.25
CA ASP A 136 -5.41 1.18 -5.00
C ASP A 136 -4.23 0.36 -5.50
N TYR A 137 -3.75 -0.56 -4.65
CA TYR A 137 -2.64 -1.42 -5.01
C TYR A 137 -3.01 -2.44 -6.09
N PHE A 138 -4.29 -2.85 -6.18
CA PHE A 138 -4.73 -3.75 -7.23
C PHE A 138 -4.61 -3.08 -8.60
N ASP A 139 -5.16 -1.87 -8.74
CA ASP A 139 -5.06 -1.09 -9.98
C ASP A 139 -3.60 -0.80 -10.34
N PHE A 140 -2.75 -0.47 -9.34
CA PHE A 140 -1.32 -0.30 -9.56
C PHE A 140 -0.65 -1.58 -10.10
N LEU A 141 -0.96 -2.75 -9.53
CA LEU A 141 -0.40 -4.01 -10.00
C LEU A 141 -0.92 -4.41 -11.39
N ASP A 142 -2.17 -4.05 -11.72
CA ASP A 142 -2.79 -4.40 -13.00
C ASP A 142 -2.06 -3.81 -14.21
N ASP A 143 -1.39 -2.68 -14.03
CA ASP A 143 -0.52 -2.04 -15.04
C ASP A 143 0.71 -2.89 -15.43
N TYR A 144 1.00 -3.98 -14.69
CA TYR A 144 2.14 -4.88 -14.93
C TYR A 144 1.72 -6.27 -15.43
N ASP A 145 0.57 -6.39 -16.11
CA ASP A 145 0.05 -7.65 -16.66
C ASP A 145 -0.23 -8.71 -15.57
N LEU A 146 -0.91 -8.28 -14.51
CA LEU A 146 -1.33 -9.10 -13.38
C LEU A 146 -2.26 -10.26 -13.83
N GLN A 147 -2.01 -11.46 -13.30
CA GLN A 147 -2.81 -12.67 -13.53
C GLN A 147 -3.62 -13.09 -12.30
N ALA A 148 -3.03 -12.97 -11.11
CA ALA A 148 -3.66 -13.29 -9.84
C ALA A 148 -3.14 -12.39 -8.73
N TYR A 149 -4.00 -12.03 -7.77
CA TYR A 149 -3.63 -11.20 -6.64
C TYR A 149 -4.44 -11.55 -5.39
N TRP A 150 -3.73 -12.01 -4.37
CA TRP A 150 -4.25 -12.30 -3.04
C TRP A 150 -3.75 -11.22 -2.05
N PRO A 151 -4.59 -10.25 -1.65
CA PRO A 151 -4.22 -9.25 -0.65
C PRO A 151 -3.92 -9.89 0.71
N LEU A 152 -4.68 -10.93 1.08
CA LEU A 152 -4.63 -11.64 2.36
C LEU A 152 -5.07 -10.79 3.57
N ASN A 153 -6.03 -9.89 3.38
CA ASN A 153 -6.51 -8.95 4.39
C ASN A 153 -7.97 -9.23 4.81
N GLU A 154 -8.43 -10.47 4.67
CA GLU A 154 -9.84 -10.83 4.83
C GLU A 154 -10.29 -10.81 6.31
N THR A 155 -11.15 -9.85 6.66
CA THR A 155 -11.77 -9.75 7.99
C THR A 155 -13.11 -10.46 8.09
N ASP A 156 -13.91 -10.43 7.02
CA ASP A 156 -15.31 -10.87 7.05
C ASP A 156 -15.49 -12.35 6.69
N ASN A 157 -14.57 -12.91 5.92
CA ASN A 157 -14.55 -14.33 5.56
C ASN A 157 -13.15 -14.93 5.75
N PRO A 158 -12.74 -15.22 6.99
CA PRO A 158 -11.37 -15.65 7.32
C PRO A 158 -11.03 -17.07 6.83
N SER A 159 -11.96 -17.77 6.17
CA SER A 159 -11.71 -19.09 5.58
C SER A 159 -11.28 -19.03 4.11
N THR A 160 -11.43 -17.88 3.47
CA THR A 160 -11.15 -17.69 2.04
C THR A 160 -10.08 -16.62 1.87
N ALA A 161 -9.06 -16.91 1.08
CA ALA A 161 -8.07 -15.93 0.61
C ALA A 161 -8.50 -15.50 -0.79
N PHE A 162 -9.06 -14.29 -0.93
CA PHE A 162 -9.68 -13.90 -2.20
C PHE A 162 -8.64 -13.57 -3.27
N ASP A 163 -8.85 -14.08 -4.48
CA ASP A 163 -8.12 -13.61 -5.66
C ASP A 163 -8.91 -12.48 -6.33
N LEU A 164 -8.42 -11.25 -6.20
CA LEU A 164 -9.09 -10.08 -6.77
C LEU A 164 -8.95 -9.99 -8.30
N LYS A 165 -8.06 -10.78 -8.93
CA LYS A 165 -7.83 -10.76 -10.39
C LYS A 165 -8.36 -12.01 -11.09
N GLY A 166 -7.85 -13.18 -10.69
CA GLY A 166 -7.99 -14.44 -11.41
C GLY A 166 -9.21 -15.27 -11.00
N GLY A 167 -9.86 -14.93 -9.89
CA GLY A 167 -11.04 -15.63 -9.37
C GLY A 167 -10.72 -16.98 -8.71
N GLU A 168 -9.44 -17.33 -8.57
CA GLU A 168 -8.98 -18.57 -7.96
C GLU A 168 -8.70 -18.35 -6.47
N ASP A 169 -9.79 -18.28 -5.72
CA ASP A 169 -9.75 -18.08 -4.28
C ASP A 169 -9.00 -19.21 -3.58
N GLY A 170 -8.05 -18.84 -2.73
CA GLY A 170 -7.39 -19.74 -1.81
C GLY A 170 -8.24 -20.06 -0.58
N LYS A 171 -7.79 -21.07 0.15
CA LYS A 171 -8.37 -21.48 1.43
C LYS A 171 -7.34 -21.37 2.54
N PHE A 172 -7.65 -20.60 3.58
CA PHE A 172 -6.91 -20.67 4.84
C PHE A 172 -7.19 -22.03 5.50
N LEU A 173 -6.15 -22.82 5.75
CA LEU A 173 -6.34 -24.10 6.45
C LEU A 173 -6.61 -23.93 7.95
N ASP A 174 -6.13 -22.83 8.52
CA ASP A 174 -6.51 -22.37 9.85
C ASP A 174 -7.08 -20.94 9.74
N PRO A 175 -8.42 -20.76 9.78
CA PRO A 175 -9.02 -19.43 9.69
C PRO A 175 -8.62 -18.47 10.82
N SER A 176 -8.05 -18.96 11.92
CA SER A 176 -7.61 -18.08 13.01
C SER A 176 -6.37 -17.26 12.68
N VAL A 177 -5.64 -17.62 11.62
CA VAL A 177 -4.48 -16.86 11.16
C VAL A 177 -4.85 -15.68 10.28
N ALA A 178 -6.04 -15.66 9.66
CA ALA A 178 -6.47 -14.59 8.77
C ALA A 178 -6.72 -13.29 9.57
N ALA A 179 -6.25 -12.15 9.03
CA ALA A 179 -6.37 -10.83 9.67
C ALA A 179 -5.96 -10.81 11.16
N ALA A 180 -4.96 -11.62 11.54
CA ALA A 180 -4.55 -11.80 12.93
C ALA A 180 -3.63 -10.67 13.45
N ASP A 181 -3.09 -9.83 12.56
CA ASP A 181 -2.28 -8.65 12.89
C ASP A 181 -2.45 -7.56 11.82
N MET A 182 -1.77 -6.42 12.01
CA MET A 182 -1.67 -5.33 11.04
C MET A 182 -0.21 -5.11 10.59
N ASN A 183 -0.02 -4.69 9.34
CA ASN A 183 1.27 -4.20 8.88
C ASN A 183 1.53 -2.76 9.35
N ASP A 184 2.72 -2.24 9.03
CA ASP A 184 3.15 -0.91 9.48
C ASP A 184 2.31 0.22 8.84
N GLU A 185 1.60 -0.10 7.75
CA GLU A 185 0.67 0.79 7.04
C GLU A 185 -0.80 0.62 7.50
N GLY A 186 -1.08 -0.24 8.47
CA GLY A 186 -2.42 -0.43 9.06
C GLY A 186 -3.34 -1.42 8.32
N GLY A 187 -2.83 -2.11 7.31
CA GLY A 187 -3.55 -3.19 6.63
C GLY A 187 -3.52 -4.50 7.42
N TYR A 188 -4.66 -5.20 7.47
CA TYR A 188 -4.75 -6.53 8.07
C TYR A 188 -3.90 -7.55 7.31
N VAL A 189 -3.22 -8.42 8.04
CA VAL A 189 -2.35 -9.46 7.49
C VAL A 189 -2.54 -10.78 8.25
N PRO A 190 -2.22 -11.93 7.63
CA PRO A 190 -2.25 -13.20 8.33
C PRO A 190 -1.00 -13.40 9.18
N VAL A 191 -1.09 -14.24 10.22
CA VAL A 191 0.05 -14.61 11.08
C VAL A 191 0.20 -16.12 11.17
N PHE A 192 1.21 -16.64 10.47
CA PHE A 192 1.59 -18.04 10.47
C PHE A 192 2.52 -18.38 11.65
N ASN A 193 2.28 -19.51 12.30
CA ASN A 193 3.00 -20.00 13.49
C ASN A 193 3.79 -21.29 13.20
N ASN A 194 4.00 -21.59 11.91
CA ASN A 194 4.76 -22.73 11.40
C ASN A 194 4.10 -24.08 11.79
N ALA A 195 2.76 -24.08 11.81
CA ALA A 195 1.94 -25.27 11.83
C ALA A 195 1.48 -25.64 10.41
N ALA A 196 0.36 -26.37 10.31
CA ALA A 196 -0.34 -26.61 9.05
C ALA A 196 -1.39 -25.51 8.81
N ASP A 197 -0.95 -24.26 8.90
CA ASP A 197 -1.75 -23.04 8.88
C ASP A 197 -1.56 -22.22 7.58
N HIS A 198 -0.98 -22.85 6.56
CA HIS A 198 -0.79 -22.27 5.23
C HIS A 198 -2.11 -22.08 4.48
N ILE A 199 -2.03 -21.33 3.38
CA ILE A 199 -3.13 -21.15 2.43
C ILE A 199 -2.92 -22.13 1.27
N GLU A 200 -3.99 -22.81 0.87
CA GLU A 200 -4.02 -23.63 -0.35
C GLU A 200 -4.82 -22.91 -1.43
N VAL A 201 -4.14 -22.45 -2.47
CA VAL A 201 -4.77 -21.94 -3.67
C VAL A 201 -4.99 -23.10 -4.63
N PRO A 202 -6.24 -23.39 -5.07
CA PRO A 202 -6.52 -24.48 -5.98
C PRO A 202 -5.71 -24.31 -7.25
N TRP A 203 -5.37 -25.43 -7.89
CA TRP A 203 -4.63 -25.35 -9.14
C TRP A 203 -5.42 -24.61 -10.21
N ASP A 204 -4.73 -23.76 -10.94
CA ASP A 204 -5.24 -23.15 -12.16
C ASP A 204 -4.19 -23.17 -13.29
N GLY A 205 -4.67 -23.04 -14.53
CA GLY A 205 -3.85 -22.95 -15.73
C GLY A 205 -2.82 -21.82 -15.70
N ILE A 206 -3.07 -20.73 -14.97
CA ILE A 206 -2.12 -19.62 -14.81
C ILE A 206 -0.81 -20.06 -14.17
N PHE A 207 -0.76 -21.17 -13.41
CA PHE A 207 0.47 -21.66 -12.81
C PHE A 207 1.39 -22.38 -13.80
N LYS A 208 0.93 -22.67 -15.02
CA LYS A 208 1.75 -23.30 -16.05
C LYS A 208 2.35 -22.24 -16.96
N GLN A 209 3.54 -21.75 -16.61
CA GLN A 209 4.18 -20.63 -17.31
C GLN A 209 5.64 -20.93 -17.67
N SER A 210 6.01 -20.66 -18.93
CA SER A 210 7.41 -20.66 -19.36
C SER A 210 8.19 -19.43 -18.88
N GLU A 211 7.47 -18.33 -18.62
CA GLU A 211 8.00 -17.09 -18.06
C GLU A 211 6.91 -16.40 -17.25
N ALA A 212 7.28 -15.81 -16.12
CA ALA A 212 6.37 -15.09 -15.24
C ALA A 212 7.16 -14.50 -14.06
N SER A 213 6.43 -13.83 -13.16
CA SER A 213 6.96 -13.36 -11.89
C SER A 213 5.98 -13.63 -10.76
N MET A 214 6.51 -13.79 -9.54
CA MET A 214 5.71 -13.72 -8.31
C MET A 214 6.29 -12.67 -7.38
N SER A 215 5.42 -11.88 -6.77
CA SER A 215 5.72 -10.88 -5.75
C SER A 215 4.97 -11.22 -4.47
N LEU A 216 5.58 -10.96 -3.32
CA LEU A 216 4.92 -11.03 -2.02
C LEU A 216 5.58 -10.05 -1.05
N TRP A 217 4.79 -9.54 -0.11
CA TRP A 217 5.29 -8.88 1.08
C TRP A 217 5.40 -9.88 2.22
N VAL A 218 6.50 -9.87 2.95
CA VAL A 218 6.78 -10.87 3.99
C VAL A 218 7.50 -10.25 5.19
N LYS A 219 7.08 -10.63 6.39
CA LYS A 219 7.75 -10.34 7.66
C LYS A 219 7.94 -11.65 8.43
N SER A 220 9.15 -12.20 8.42
CA SER A 220 9.41 -13.43 9.18
C SER A 220 9.68 -13.12 10.64
N THR A 221 9.18 -13.95 11.54
CA THR A 221 9.50 -13.95 12.98
C THR A 221 10.36 -15.17 13.38
N GLY A 222 10.45 -16.16 12.49
CA GLY A 222 11.27 -17.36 12.67
C GLY A 222 12.77 -17.04 12.76
N SER A 223 13.38 -17.40 13.89
CA SER A 223 14.79 -17.06 14.19
C SER A 223 15.74 -18.25 14.24
N ASN A 224 15.24 -19.47 14.02
CA ASN A 224 16.08 -20.66 14.05
C ASN A 224 16.89 -20.78 12.75
N ALA A 225 18.18 -20.45 12.82
CA ALA A 225 19.11 -20.49 11.69
C ALA A 225 19.27 -21.87 11.01
N LEU A 226 18.93 -22.96 11.68
CA LEU A 226 19.02 -24.33 11.13
C LEU A 226 17.71 -24.79 10.48
N LYS A 227 16.66 -23.98 10.57
CA LYS A 227 15.34 -24.30 10.07
C LYS A 227 15.06 -23.54 8.78
N SER A 228 14.45 -24.24 7.81
CA SER A 228 13.88 -23.61 6.63
C SER A 228 12.43 -23.23 6.92
N TYR A 229 12.04 -22.02 6.50
CA TYR A 229 10.69 -21.49 6.60
C TYR A 229 10.14 -21.26 5.20
N GLY A 230 9.06 -21.94 4.82
CA GLY A 230 8.56 -21.92 3.45
C GLY A 230 7.62 -20.74 3.18
N LEU A 231 7.91 -19.92 2.18
CA LEU A 231 7.08 -18.77 1.80
C LEU A 231 6.04 -19.14 0.74
N LEU A 232 6.51 -19.80 -0.33
CA LEU A 232 5.70 -20.28 -1.44
C LEU A 232 6.15 -21.69 -1.84
N GLY A 233 5.21 -22.50 -2.30
CA GLY A 233 5.49 -23.84 -2.79
C GLY A 233 4.48 -24.31 -3.82
N LEU A 234 4.96 -24.96 -4.87
CA LEU A 234 4.12 -25.69 -5.82
C LEU A 234 4.81 -26.97 -6.24
N LEU A 235 4.05 -28.06 -6.32
CA LEU A 235 4.57 -29.37 -6.73
C LEU A 235 4.29 -29.65 -8.20
N TYR A 236 5.29 -30.24 -8.83
CA TYR A 236 5.13 -31.06 -10.01
C TYR A 236 4.78 -32.49 -9.58
N ARG A 237 3.77 -33.06 -10.23
CA ARG A 237 3.39 -34.46 -10.04
C ARG A 237 3.49 -35.26 -11.33
N ASP A 238 4.23 -36.36 -11.28
CA ASP A 238 4.28 -37.36 -12.35
C ASP A 238 3.89 -38.75 -11.81
N ARG A 239 4.17 -39.80 -12.59
CA ARG A 239 3.95 -41.20 -12.16
C ARG A 239 4.93 -41.66 -11.09
N SER A 240 6.07 -40.99 -10.96
CA SER A 240 7.21 -41.35 -10.11
C SER A 240 7.09 -40.73 -8.73
N GLY A 241 6.31 -39.66 -8.58
CA GLY A 241 5.98 -39.04 -7.30
C GLY A 241 5.76 -37.54 -7.39
N TYR A 242 6.15 -36.85 -6.32
CA TYR A 242 6.06 -35.41 -6.17
C TYR A 242 7.47 -34.80 -6.16
N ALA A 243 7.63 -33.66 -6.81
CA ALA A 243 8.82 -32.85 -6.75
C ALA A 243 8.43 -31.36 -6.74
N PRO A 244 9.19 -30.47 -6.08
CA PRO A 244 8.92 -29.03 -6.20
C PRO A 244 9.09 -28.59 -7.66
N THR A 245 8.11 -27.86 -8.20
CA THR A 245 8.26 -27.06 -9.44
C THR A 245 8.60 -25.62 -9.11
N LEU A 246 8.09 -25.12 -7.99
CA LEU A 246 8.41 -23.83 -7.42
C LEU A 246 8.61 -24.03 -5.91
N SER A 247 9.65 -23.44 -5.36
CA SER A 247 9.79 -23.28 -3.92
C SER A 247 10.52 -21.99 -3.63
N LEU A 248 10.05 -21.25 -2.62
CA LEU A 248 10.71 -20.08 -2.06
C LEU A 248 10.69 -20.24 -0.55
N SER A 249 11.85 -20.14 0.08
CA SER A 249 12.00 -20.27 1.53
C SER A 249 13.06 -19.33 2.09
N VAL A 250 12.99 -19.12 3.40
CA VAL A 250 14.03 -18.46 4.20
C VAL A 250 14.79 -19.52 4.99
N LEU A 251 16.12 -19.53 4.87
CA LEU A 251 17.01 -20.37 5.66
C LEU A 251 18.20 -19.52 6.11
N ASN A 252 18.44 -19.47 7.42
CA ASN A 252 19.55 -18.70 8.00
C ASN A 252 19.63 -17.25 7.45
N ASN A 253 18.50 -16.53 7.51
CA ASN A 253 18.39 -15.15 7.03
C ASN A 253 18.81 -14.97 5.54
N SER A 254 18.67 -16.02 4.76
CA SER A 254 18.93 -16.05 3.32
C SER A 254 17.69 -16.56 2.61
N LEU A 255 17.35 -15.96 1.48
CA LEU A 255 16.36 -16.50 0.56
C LEU A 255 16.98 -17.64 -0.26
N LEU A 256 16.20 -18.72 -0.37
CA LEU A 256 16.48 -19.90 -1.16
C LEU A 256 15.28 -20.11 -2.09
N THR A 257 15.53 -20.21 -3.39
CA THR A 257 14.46 -20.48 -4.35
C THR A 257 14.87 -21.45 -5.45
N TYR A 258 13.88 -22.16 -5.98
CA TYR A 258 14.02 -23.21 -6.97
C TYR A 258 12.85 -23.13 -7.96
N ILE A 259 13.16 -23.30 -9.24
CA ILE A 259 12.15 -23.47 -10.29
C ILE A 259 12.53 -24.59 -11.26
N ARG A 260 11.54 -25.40 -11.66
CA ARG A 260 11.68 -26.45 -12.67
C ARG A 260 10.35 -26.94 -13.24
N ASP A 261 10.32 -27.36 -14.51
CA ASP A 261 9.10 -27.76 -15.24
C ASP A 261 8.94 -29.27 -15.54
N ASP A 262 9.93 -30.11 -15.21
CA ASP A 262 9.93 -31.55 -15.56
C ASP A 262 9.93 -32.51 -14.35
N GLY A 263 9.97 -31.97 -13.13
CA GLY A 263 9.97 -32.73 -11.88
C GLY A 263 11.28 -33.40 -11.48
N ALA A 264 12.36 -33.27 -12.24
CA ALA A 264 13.64 -33.87 -11.87
C ALA A 264 14.42 -32.95 -10.91
N TYR A 265 14.87 -33.45 -9.76
CA TYR A 265 15.68 -32.62 -8.86
C TYR A 265 17.04 -32.24 -9.52
N ASN A 266 17.46 -30.97 -9.43
CA ASN A 266 18.81 -30.54 -9.82
C ASN A 266 19.30 -29.34 -9.01
N ILE A 267 20.40 -29.52 -8.30
CA ILE A 267 21.01 -28.50 -7.45
C ILE A 267 21.46 -27.24 -8.22
N ASN A 268 21.69 -27.36 -9.53
CA ASN A 268 22.09 -26.22 -10.35
C ASN A 268 20.94 -25.30 -10.75
N ASN A 269 19.69 -25.65 -10.42
CA ASN A 269 18.51 -24.81 -10.74
C ASN A 269 18.17 -23.81 -9.62
N PHE A 270 18.98 -23.80 -8.56
CA PHE A 270 18.74 -23.01 -7.37
C PHE A 270 19.24 -21.57 -7.51
N ILE A 271 18.65 -20.70 -6.71
CA ILE A 271 19.25 -19.44 -6.30
C ILE A 271 19.32 -19.44 -4.77
N PHE A 272 20.51 -19.17 -4.24
CA PHE A 272 20.73 -18.94 -2.82
C PHE A 272 21.36 -17.56 -2.65
N THR A 273 20.76 -16.75 -1.80
CA THR A 273 21.24 -15.39 -1.52
C THR A 273 22.32 -15.39 -0.43
N SER A 274 23.02 -14.28 -0.25
CA SER A 274 24.05 -14.19 0.78
C SER A 274 23.43 -14.17 2.19
N GLY A 275 24.08 -14.84 3.15
CA GLY A 275 23.67 -14.82 4.55
C GLY A 275 23.44 -13.41 5.10
N GLY A 276 22.29 -13.21 5.74
CA GLY A 276 21.91 -11.94 6.36
C GLY A 276 21.31 -10.92 5.37
N SER A 277 21.03 -11.29 4.13
CA SER A 277 20.32 -10.42 3.19
C SER A 277 18.87 -10.17 3.60
N PHE A 278 18.27 -11.09 4.35
CA PHE A 278 16.89 -11.03 4.83
C PHE A 278 16.88 -10.79 6.34
N THR A 279 16.21 -9.74 6.82
CA THR A 279 16.15 -9.40 8.24
C THR A 279 14.85 -9.88 8.87
N VAL A 280 14.96 -10.41 10.09
CA VAL A 280 13.82 -10.93 10.86
C VAL A 280 13.10 -9.76 11.52
N ASN A 281 11.77 -9.83 11.62
CA ASN A 281 10.86 -8.80 12.15
C ASN A 281 10.80 -7.50 11.32
N GLU A 282 11.23 -7.52 10.07
CA GLU A 282 11.08 -6.41 9.12
C GLU A 282 10.24 -6.86 7.92
N TRP A 283 9.42 -5.95 7.39
CA TRP A 283 8.67 -6.18 6.15
C TRP A 283 9.60 -6.04 4.96
N HIS A 284 9.60 -7.07 4.11
CA HIS A 284 10.34 -7.09 2.86
C HIS A 284 9.40 -7.37 1.69
N ASN A 285 9.69 -6.76 0.55
CA ASN A 285 9.12 -7.19 -0.72
C ASN A 285 10.07 -8.19 -1.40
N VAL A 286 9.60 -9.42 -1.64
CA VAL A 286 10.35 -10.45 -2.36
C VAL A 286 9.73 -10.68 -3.71
N ILE A 287 10.53 -10.57 -4.77
CA ILE A 287 10.08 -10.84 -6.14
C ILE A 287 10.99 -11.91 -6.75
N ILE A 288 10.39 -12.94 -7.32
CA ILE A 288 11.09 -13.91 -8.17
C ILE A 288 10.60 -13.77 -9.61
N THR A 289 11.52 -13.87 -10.56
CA THR A 289 11.20 -13.77 -12.00
C THR A 289 11.90 -14.88 -12.76
N TRP A 290 11.23 -15.55 -13.69
CA TRP A 290 11.85 -16.54 -14.57
C TRP A 290 11.54 -16.23 -16.03
N HIS A 291 12.55 -16.37 -16.88
CA HIS A 291 12.42 -16.15 -18.31
C HIS A 291 13.38 -17.06 -19.07
N HIS A 292 12.94 -17.55 -20.23
CA HIS A 292 13.70 -18.51 -21.03
C HIS A 292 15.04 -17.95 -21.56
N SER A 293 15.15 -16.63 -21.80
CA SER A 293 16.39 -15.98 -22.26
C SER A 293 17.26 -15.39 -21.14
N ASP A 294 16.64 -15.03 -20.02
CA ASP A 294 17.22 -14.16 -18.99
C ASP A 294 17.45 -14.91 -17.67
N GLY A 295 16.98 -16.15 -17.63
CA GLY A 295 17.08 -17.08 -16.53
C GLY A 295 16.21 -16.72 -15.33
N PHE A 296 16.57 -17.28 -14.19
CA PHE A 296 15.87 -17.11 -12.92
C PHE A 296 16.53 -16.00 -12.09
N LYS A 297 15.75 -15.13 -11.46
CA LYS A 297 16.24 -13.99 -10.66
C LYS A 297 15.42 -13.84 -9.38
N ILE A 298 16.07 -13.34 -8.32
CA ILE A 298 15.41 -12.95 -7.08
C ILE A 298 15.77 -11.51 -6.72
N PHE A 299 14.75 -10.73 -6.40
CA PHE A 299 14.84 -9.36 -5.94
C PHE A 299 14.34 -9.29 -4.50
N LEU A 300 14.96 -8.40 -3.72
CA LEU A 300 14.57 -8.06 -2.36
C LEU A 300 14.52 -6.54 -2.26
N ASP A 301 13.39 -6.00 -1.83
CA ASP A 301 13.15 -4.56 -1.68
C ASP A 301 13.53 -3.77 -2.94
N GLY A 302 13.17 -4.33 -4.10
CA GLY A 302 13.41 -3.74 -5.42
C GLY A 302 14.83 -3.90 -5.96
N ALA A 303 15.78 -4.43 -5.18
CA ALA A 303 17.15 -4.67 -5.61
C ALA A 303 17.37 -6.11 -6.07
N LEU A 304 18.04 -6.31 -7.20
CA LEU A 304 18.45 -7.64 -7.64
C LEU A 304 19.46 -8.21 -6.65
N LEU A 305 19.09 -9.28 -5.95
CA LEU A 305 19.91 -9.87 -4.91
C LEU A 305 20.77 -11.01 -5.45
N ASN A 306 20.21 -11.88 -6.30
CA ASN A 306 20.96 -12.91 -7.00
C ASN A 306 20.22 -13.41 -8.28
N SER A 307 20.94 -14.15 -9.13
CA SER A 307 20.37 -14.73 -10.35
C SER A 307 21.05 -16.03 -10.76
N ASN A 308 20.31 -16.86 -11.50
CA ASN A 308 20.80 -18.04 -12.18
C ASN A 308 20.39 -17.99 -13.65
N LYS A 309 21.24 -17.37 -14.46
CA LYS A 309 21.03 -17.19 -15.91
C LYS A 309 20.92 -18.50 -16.70
N TYR A 310 21.37 -19.63 -16.14
CA TYR A 310 21.34 -20.93 -16.80
C TYR A 310 20.08 -21.73 -16.49
N ASN A 311 19.35 -21.36 -15.44
CA ASN A 311 18.04 -21.93 -15.19
C ASN A 311 17.00 -21.19 -16.06
N THR A 312 16.67 -21.79 -17.20
CA THR A 312 15.67 -21.29 -18.16
C THR A 312 14.35 -22.05 -18.08
N HIS A 313 14.12 -22.76 -16.97
CA HIS A 313 12.88 -23.52 -16.76
C HIS A 313 11.72 -22.60 -16.37
N GLY A 314 10.51 -23.07 -16.67
CA GLY A 314 9.27 -22.49 -16.17
C GLY A 314 8.69 -23.26 -14.99
N ILE A 315 7.43 -22.97 -14.69
CA ILE A 315 6.59 -23.74 -13.77
C ILE A 315 5.72 -24.71 -14.57
N SER A 316 5.63 -25.94 -14.08
CA SER A 316 4.69 -26.95 -14.57
C SER A 316 4.23 -27.81 -13.40
N THR A 317 2.96 -28.17 -13.35
CA THR A 317 2.39 -28.92 -12.22
C THR A 317 2.12 -30.38 -12.53
N SER A 318 2.14 -30.80 -13.80
CA SER A 318 2.02 -32.21 -14.12
C SER A 318 2.61 -32.58 -15.48
N SER A 319 3.03 -33.84 -15.58
CA SER A 319 3.07 -34.54 -16.85
C SER A 319 2.26 -35.84 -16.75
N TYR A 320 1.53 -36.16 -17.81
CA TYR A 320 0.84 -37.43 -18.05
C TYR A 320 -0.41 -37.72 -17.20
N SER A 321 -0.30 -37.90 -15.88
CA SER A 321 -1.40 -38.41 -15.04
C SER A 321 -1.25 -38.11 -13.54
N GLY A 322 -0.30 -37.25 -13.15
CA GLY A 322 -0.06 -36.92 -11.75
C GLY A 322 -1.25 -36.22 -11.12
N GLY A 323 -1.93 -35.35 -11.86
CA GLY A 323 -3.00 -34.52 -11.30
C GLY A 323 -2.44 -33.22 -10.74
N GLU A 324 -3.29 -32.22 -10.77
CA GLU A 324 -3.00 -30.83 -10.48
C GLU A 324 -2.72 -30.62 -8.98
N GLN A 325 -1.82 -29.70 -8.65
CA GLN A 325 -1.35 -29.45 -7.28
C GLN A 325 -1.59 -27.99 -6.90
N PRO A 326 -2.01 -27.71 -5.65
CA PRO A 326 -2.28 -26.35 -5.21
C PRO A 326 -0.98 -25.55 -5.06
N LEU A 327 -1.09 -24.24 -5.27
CA LEU A 327 -0.07 -23.30 -4.80
C LEU A 327 -0.23 -23.14 -3.29
N LEU A 328 0.87 -23.27 -2.56
CA LEU A 328 0.93 -23.04 -1.13
C LEU A 328 1.49 -21.64 -0.87
N ILE A 329 0.81 -20.88 0.00
CA ILE A 329 1.29 -19.60 0.55
C ILE A 329 1.43 -19.76 2.06
N GLY A 330 2.56 -19.35 2.64
CA GLY A 330 2.88 -19.63 4.04
C GLY A 330 3.42 -21.05 4.26
N ALA A 331 3.76 -21.73 3.17
CA ALA A 331 4.53 -22.95 3.19
C ALA A 331 5.31 -23.15 1.89
N GLY A 332 6.32 -24.01 1.97
CA GLY A 332 7.17 -24.39 0.85
C GLY A 332 7.64 -25.82 1.03
N TYR A 333 8.61 -26.24 0.24
CA TYR A 333 9.15 -27.61 0.32
C TYR A 333 10.62 -27.59 0.69
N GLU A 334 11.06 -28.51 1.55
CA GLU A 334 12.48 -28.70 1.82
C GLU A 334 13.20 -29.08 0.53
N ILE A 335 14.15 -28.25 0.13
CA ILE A 335 14.87 -28.44 -1.11
C ILE A 335 16.26 -29.00 -0.77
N GLY A 336 16.49 -30.29 -1.03
CA GLY A 336 17.79 -30.96 -0.80
C GLY A 336 17.71 -32.31 -0.13
N LEU A 337 16.60 -32.62 0.53
CA LEU A 337 16.21 -33.98 0.86
C LEU A 337 15.27 -34.41 -0.26
N LEU A 338 15.45 -35.61 -0.82
CA LEU A 338 14.58 -36.18 -1.87
C LEU A 338 13.13 -36.44 -1.38
N SER A 339 12.73 -35.81 -0.27
CA SER A 339 11.44 -35.87 0.39
C SER A 339 10.76 -34.50 0.32
N THR A 340 9.51 -34.49 -0.13
CA THR A 340 8.61 -33.34 -0.26
C THR A 340 8.07 -32.83 1.09
N ALA A 341 8.90 -32.80 2.13
CA ALA A 341 8.47 -32.32 3.42
C ALA A 341 8.08 -30.85 3.30
N GLN A 342 6.82 -30.57 3.57
CA GLN A 342 6.31 -29.21 3.62
C GLN A 342 6.91 -28.51 4.83
N VAL A 343 7.55 -27.37 4.62
CA VAL A 343 8.01 -26.48 5.69
C VAL A 343 7.01 -25.34 5.82
N GLY A 344 6.46 -25.17 7.02
CA GLY A 344 5.59 -24.05 7.34
C GLY A 344 6.37 -22.73 7.45
N PHE A 345 5.62 -21.63 7.50
CA PHE A 345 6.14 -20.29 7.71
C PHE A 345 5.91 -19.80 9.14
N GLU A 346 6.81 -18.97 9.65
CA GLU A 346 6.65 -18.28 10.94
C GLU A 346 6.79 -16.77 10.70
N GLY A 347 5.66 -16.05 10.81
CA GLY A 347 5.55 -14.62 10.49
C GLY A 347 4.30 -14.29 9.68
N SER A 348 4.34 -13.20 8.92
CA SER A 348 3.24 -12.72 8.07
C SER A 348 3.63 -12.67 6.59
N ILE A 349 2.69 -13.01 5.71
CA ILE A 349 2.78 -12.85 4.25
C ILE A 349 1.54 -12.12 3.79
N ALA A 350 1.71 -11.09 2.95
CA ALA A 350 0.62 -10.29 2.42
C ALA A 350 0.86 -9.97 0.94
N HIS A 351 -0.20 -9.55 0.25
CA HIS A 351 -0.14 -9.03 -1.12
C HIS A 351 0.64 -9.93 -2.10
N VAL A 352 0.23 -11.19 -2.19
CA VAL A 352 0.84 -12.15 -3.11
C VAL A 352 0.29 -11.90 -4.51
N ALA A 353 1.16 -11.65 -5.48
CA ALA A 353 0.79 -11.35 -6.86
C ALA A 353 1.54 -12.24 -7.85
N MET A 354 0.89 -12.63 -8.93
CA MET A 354 1.48 -13.34 -10.06
C MET A 354 1.27 -12.56 -11.35
N PHE A 355 2.33 -12.44 -12.14
CA PHE A 355 2.34 -11.69 -13.41
C PHE A 355 2.66 -12.63 -14.57
N ASP A 356 2.11 -12.37 -15.75
CA ASP A 356 2.34 -13.21 -16.95
C ASP A 356 3.72 -13.00 -17.61
N LYS A 357 4.52 -12.08 -17.07
CA LYS A 357 5.84 -11.70 -17.59
C LYS A 357 6.90 -11.73 -16.51
N ALA A 358 8.14 -11.92 -16.95
CA ALA A 358 9.30 -11.66 -16.12
C ALA A 358 9.51 -10.15 -15.94
N LEU A 359 9.32 -9.67 -14.72
CA LEU A 359 9.46 -8.27 -14.38
C LEU A 359 10.91 -7.81 -14.58
N THR A 360 11.07 -6.60 -15.12
CA THR A 360 12.37 -5.94 -15.20
C THR A 360 12.79 -5.43 -13.82
N ALA A 361 14.08 -5.13 -13.65
CA ALA A 361 14.59 -4.56 -12.40
C ALA A 361 13.91 -3.21 -12.03
N SER A 362 13.55 -2.40 -13.03
CA SER A 362 12.82 -1.15 -12.80
C SER A 362 11.41 -1.39 -12.28
N GLN A 363 10.67 -2.34 -12.88
CA GLN A 363 9.33 -2.69 -12.44
C GLN A 363 9.35 -3.36 -11.05
N ALA A 364 10.32 -4.24 -10.79
CA ALA A 364 10.51 -4.83 -9.47
C ALA A 364 10.78 -3.76 -8.40
N LYS A 365 11.53 -2.71 -8.75
CA LYS A 365 11.75 -1.57 -7.86
C LYS A 365 10.48 -0.74 -7.65
N GLU A 366 9.73 -0.45 -8.72
CA GLU A 366 8.47 0.30 -8.62
C GLU A 366 7.46 -0.41 -7.72
N ILE A 367 7.32 -1.74 -7.87
CA ILE A 367 6.45 -2.56 -7.02
C ILE A 367 6.91 -2.56 -5.56
N ALA A 368 8.21 -2.69 -5.30
CA ALA A 368 8.73 -2.70 -3.92
C ALA A 368 8.66 -1.32 -3.24
N ASP A 369 8.79 -0.23 -3.99
CA ASP A 369 8.68 1.14 -3.46
C ASP A 369 7.21 1.53 -3.19
N PHE A 370 6.25 0.87 -3.85
CA PHE A 370 4.82 1.13 -3.67
C PHE A 370 4.28 0.36 -2.46
N LYS A 371 3.87 1.10 -1.42
CA LYS A 371 3.36 0.53 -0.17
C LYS A 371 1.88 0.15 -0.29
N PRO A 372 1.51 -1.15 -0.24
CA PRO A 372 0.17 -1.61 -0.64
C PRO A 372 -0.99 -1.06 0.20
N ASP A 373 -0.77 -0.82 1.48
CA ASP A 373 -1.80 -0.37 2.42
C ASP A 373 -1.63 1.09 2.85
N ALA A 374 -0.73 1.82 2.21
CA ALA A 374 -0.55 3.23 2.51
C ALA A 374 -1.77 4.08 2.11
N TYR A 375 -1.86 5.26 2.70
CA TYR A 375 -2.82 6.27 2.31
C TYR A 375 -2.13 7.38 1.50
N THR A 376 -2.85 7.93 0.54
CA THR A 376 -2.49 9.17 -0.13
C THR A 376 -3.31 10.33 0.43
N ASP A 377 -2.59 11.38 0.80
CA ASP A 377 -3.14 12.65 1.25
C ASP A 377 -3.24 13.62 0.08
N GLU A 378 -4.46 14.07 -0.22
CA GLU A 378 -4.73 15.03 -1.29
C GLU A 378 -5.58 16.20 -0.79
N PHE A 379 -5.29 17.40 -1.33
CA PHE A 379 -6.15 18.57 -1.18
C PHE A 379 -6.77 18.88 -2.53
N GLU A 380 -8.09 18.98 -2.60
CA GLU A 380 -8.79 19.21 -3.86
C GLU A 380 -8.62 20.68 -4.30
N GLU A 381 -7.96 20.89 -5.44
CA GLU A 381 -7.49 22.21 -5.92
C GLU A 381 -8.62 23.25 -6.13
N ASP A 382 -9.87 22.83 -6.28
CA ASP A 382 -11.03 23.72 -6.60
C ASP A 382 -12.06 23.85 -5.47
N THR A 383 -11.77 23.34 -4.27
CA THR A 383 -12.73 23.38 -3.14
C THR A 383 -12.54 24.55 -2.20
N TRP A 384 -11.57 25.42 -2.49
CA TRP A 384 -11.25 26.60 -1.69
C TRP A 384 -12.32 27.68 -1.84
N VAL A 385 -13.28 27.69 -0.92
CA VAL A 385 -14.35 28.68 -0.89
C VAL A 385 -14.15 29.61 0.29
N ARG A 386 -14.18 30.91 0.00
CA ARG A 386 -14.12 31.97 1.00
C ARG A 386 -15.48 32.64 1.11
N VAL A 387 -16.06 32.64 2.30
CA VAL A 387 -17.38 33.23 2.57
C VAL A 387 -17.24 34.38 3.55
N PHE A 388 -17.86 35.52 3.22
CA PHE A 388 -17.99 36.67 4.10
C PHE A 388 -19.47 36.81 4.48
N GLU A 389 -19.75 36.79 5.78
CA GLU A 389 -21.10 36.97 6.33
C GLU A 389 -21.17 38.19 7.26
#